data_AF-A0A2T2XG93-F1
#
_entry.id   AF-A0A2T2XG93-F1
#
_cell.length_a   1.000
_cell.length_b   1.000
_cell.length_c   1.000
_cell.angle_alpha   90.00
_cell.angle_beta   90.00
_cell.angle_gamma   90.00
#
_symmetry.space_group_name_H-M   'P 1'
#
loop_
_entity.id
_entity.type
_entity.pdbx_description
1 polymer ?
#
loop_
_entity_poly.entity_id
_entity_poly.type
_entity_poly.pdbx_seq_one_letter_code
_entity_poly.pdbx_strand_id
1 'polypeptide(L)'
;MTTRQYPGAVLDRQCIQNLLSSMPSAIVQHGRDYVYQERVSHALCDPRFLLARLHGYQDSYVPFCLVEPQALQAGCTCEHSQPCAHLAALLWQYVTHSEAFMPPPLDLLQDDDPIIPRWAAGQFPWHLIFSQKPLWQQPWDDVKSLAYWNQSTDQLRSIRRWVDAPLARVLPQLHPSWVQHPVWRSRWGQFIIEHWHKLTQAPFTYWWTIALQNPAVPLDPLWPAYSPLPQEAWLHAALNTLADGRVEVYPQFSILIDLAAEPGLQWLETTIALKPEIDPWRVLTAKILMRRNKRAQAVALLRSTWPDSAQGQQEVRRQLLEWLPLEQQIPYLVAACLESPDWDCLEALKPHLAEDAWQSLKQAKAERLSPNVKPNDPRE
;
A
#
# COMPACT_ATOMS: atom_id res chain seq x y z
N MET A 1 23.54 -22.69 45.66
CA MET A 1 23.12 -21.74 44.60
C MET A 1 21.88 -22.31 43.95
N THR A 2 20.73 -21.69 44.15
CA THR A 2 19.44 -22.12 43.61
C THR A 2 19.31 -21.68 42.16
N THR A 3 19.38 -22.64 41.24
CA THR A 3 19.00 -22.48 39.83
C THR A 3 17.52 -22.16 39.77
N ARG A 4 17.17 -20.89 39.55
CA ARG A 4 15.79 -20.50 39.24
C ARG A 4 15.45 -21.08 37.88
N GLN A 5 14.52 -22.04 37.86
CA GLN A 5 13.83 -22.43 36.63
C GLN A 5 13.01 -21.23 36.16
N TYR A 6 13.13 -20.86 34.88
CA TYR A 6 12.37 -19.79 34.24
C TYR A 6 11.30 -20.41 33.32
N PRO A 7 10.17 -20.90 33.84
CA PRO A 7 9.08 -21.36 32.98
C PRO A 7 8.47 -20.15 32.29
N GLY A 8 8.74 -20.00 30.99
CA GLY A 8 8.10 -18.98 30.15
C GLY A 8 8.80 -17.61 30.09
N ALA A 9 10.13 -17.54 30.25
CA ALA A 9 10.84 -16.28 30.06
C ALA A 9 10.64 -15.72 28.63
N VAL A 10 10.27 -14.45 28.56
CA VAL A 10 10.13 -13.65 27.34
C VAL A 10 11.10 -12.49 27.43
N LEU A 11 11.76 -12.13 26.32
CA LEU A 11 12.53 -10.90 26.18
C LEU A 11 11.59 -9.70 26.05
N ASP A 12 10.88 -9.40 27.14
CA ASP A 12 10.09 -8.19 27.25
C ASP A 12 10.98 -6.98 27.58
N ARG A 13 10.41 -5.77 27.43
CA ARG A 13 11.14 -4.52 27.66
C ARG A 13 11.71 -4.43 29.08
N GLN A 14 11.02 -4.98 30.08
CA GLN A 14 11.44 -4.95 31.48
C GLN A 14 12.65 -5.85 31.72
N CYS A 15 12.66 -7.05 31.15
CA CYS A 15 13.80 -7.96 31.16
C CYS A 15 15.04 -7.29 30.57
N ILE A 16 14.88 -6.64 29.41
CA ILE A 16 15.98 -5.95 28.72
C ILE A 16 16.47 -4.74 29.53
N GLN A 17 15.58 -3.97 30.15
CA GLN A 17 15.95 -2.87 31.05
C GLN A 17 16.73 -3.35 32.28
N ASN A 18 16.34 -4.49 32.86
CA ASN A 18 17.05 -5.08 33.99
C ASN A 18 18.48 -5.51 33.57
N LEU A 19 18.64 -6.03 32.35
CA LEU A 19 19.96 -6.39 31.81
C LEU A 19 20.83 -5.16 31.55
N LEU A 20 20.27 -4.09 30.99
CA LEU A 20 21.00 -2.83 30.84
C LEU A 20 21.44 -2.24 32.18
N SER A 21 20.58 -2.36 33.20
CA SER A 21 20.85 -1.82 34.54
C SER A 21 21.94 -2.59 35.30
N SER A 22 22.23 -3.84 34.92
CA SER A 22 23.31 -4.64 35.53
C SER A 22 24.67 -4.46 34.84
N MET A 23 24.72 -3.77 33.70
CA MET A 23 25.96 -3.53 32.96
C MET A 23 26.74 -2.32 33.53
N PRO A 24 28.08 -2.29 33.38
CA PRO A 24 28.88 -1.12 33.74
C PRO A 24 28.43 0.13 32.99
N SER A 25 28.32 1.26 33.69
CA SER A 25 27.80 2.52 33.15
C SER A 25 28.55 3.03 31.92
N ALA A 26 29.88 2.87 31.88
CA ALA A 26 30.71 3.24 30.74
C ALA A 26 30.35 2.43 29.47
N ILE A 27 30.06 1.13 29.62
CA ILE A 27 29.68 0.25 28.52
C ILE A 27 28.30 0.63 27.99
N VAL A 28 27.36 0.94 28.89
CA VAL A 28 26.03 1.42 28.52
C VAL A 28 26.11 2.74 27.77
N GLN A 29 26.96 3.67 28.23
CA GLN A 29 27.15 4.96 27.55
C GLN A 29 27.71 4.77 26.14
N HIS A 30 28.73 3.94 25.96
CA HIS A 30 29.25 3.63 24.63
C HIS A 30 28.22 2.93 23.73
N GLY A 31 27.38 2.05 24.29
CA GLY A 31 26.28 1.44 23.56
C GLY A 31 25.26 2.47 23.04
N ARG A 32 24.98 3.51 23.82
CA ARG A 32 24.11 4.63 23.38
C ARG A 32 24.72 5.38 22.21
N ASP A 33 26.02 5.63 22.23
CA ASP A 33 26.71 6.34 21.14
C ASP A 33 26.59 5.59 19.80
N TYR A 34 26.62 4.24 19.82
CA TYR A 34 26.37 3.43 18.63
C TYR A 34 24.95 3.61 18.07
N VAL A 35 23.95 3.70 18.93
CA VAL A 35 22.55 3.90 18.55
C VAL A 35 22.32 5.28 17.96
N TYR A 36 22.85 6.33 18.60
CA TYR A 36 22.71 7.71 18.11
C TYR A 36 23.40 7.95 16.77
N GLN A 37 24.37 7.12 16.40
CA GLN A 37 25.05 7.20 15.10
C GLN A 37 24.36 6.34 14.01
N GLU A 38 23.14 5.85 14.27
CA GLU A 38 22.35 5.04 13.33
C GLU A 38 23.09 3.79 12.80
N ARG A 39 24.01 3.26 13.61
CA ARG A 39 24.87 2.13 13.22
C ARG A 39 24.17 0.77 13.31
N VAL A 40 22.91 0.73 13.76
CA VAL A 40 22.16 -0.51 13.95
C VAL A 40 21.32 -0.80 12.71
N SER A 41 21.55 -1.96 12.10
CA SER A 41 20.80 -2.46 10.96
C SER A 41 20.33 -3.90 11.23
N HIS A 42 19.37 -4.36 10.42
CA HIS A 42 18.87 -5.74 10.47
C HIS A 42 18.49 -6.20 11.90
N ALA A 43 17.79 -5.34 12.64
CA ALA A 43 17.35 -5.63 14.00
C ALA A 43 16.21 -6.65 13.99
N LEU A 44 16.39 -7.78 14.67
CA LEU A 44 15.43 -8.88 14.76
C LEU A 44 15.01 -9.13 16.21
N CYS A 45 13.70 -9.32 16.42
CA CYS A 45 13.16 -9.68 17.72
C CYS A 45 12.19 -10.87 17.64
N ASP A 46 12.22 -11.67 18.69
CA ASP A 46 11.25 -12.70 19.02
C ASP A 46 11.12 -12.75 20.56
N PRO A 47 10.00 -13.23 21.10
CA PRO A 47 9.88 -13.46 22.54
C PRO A 47 11.05 -14.22 23.17
N ARG A 48 11.79 -15.04 22.42
CA ARG A 48 12.95 -15.76 22.94
C ARG A 48 14.31 -15.22 22.49
N PHE A 49 14.39 -14.32 21.51
CA PHE A 49 15.69 -13.84 21.05
C PHE A 49 15.66 -12.39 20.57
N LEU A 50 16.83 -11.77 20.62
CA LEU A 50 17.09 -10.43 20.13
C LEU A 50 18.43 -10.43 19.42
N LEU A 51 18.50 -9.81 18.25
CA LEU A 51 19.70 -9.79 17.41
C LEU A 51 19.71 -8.50 16.59
N ALA A 52 20.88 -7.94 16.31
CA ALA A 52 21.02 -6.92 15.27
C ALA A 52 22.42 -6.97 14.68
N ARG A 53 22.61 -6.29 13.56
CA ARG A 53 23.94 -5.99 13.03
C ARG A 53 24.31 -4.56 13.43
N LEU A 54 25.51 -4.38 13.96
CA LEU A 54 26.08 -3.06 14.24
C LEU A 54 27.28 -2.80 13.34
N HIS A 55 27.25 -1.65 12.67
CA HIS A 55 28.32 -1.21 11.80
C HIS A 55 29.36 -0.38 12.57
N GLY A 56 30.59 -0.90 12.62
CA GLY A 56 31.78 -0.13 12.97
C GLY A 56 32.20 0.81 11.84
N TYR A 57 33.39 1.40 11.96
CA TYR A 57 33.96 2.21 10.86
C TYR A 57 34.47 1.35 9.69
N GLN A 58 34.95 0.14 9.97
CA GLN A 58 35.48 -0.79 8.97
C GLN A 58 34.91 -2.22 9.07
N ASP A 59 34.29 -2.56 10.22
CA ASP A 59 33.81 -3.91 10.51
C ASP A 59 32.32 -3.95 10.87
N SER A 60 31.75 -5.14 10.98
CA SER A 60 30.37 -5.36 11.45
C SER A 60 30.34 -6.36 12.59
N TYR A 61 29.54 -6.05 13.62
CA TYR A 61 29.39 -6.86 14.82
C TYR A 61 27.95 -7.34 14.94
N VAL A 62 27.76 -8.53 15.52
CA VAL A 62 26.44 -9.13 15.68
C VAL A 62 26.23 -9.47 17.16
N PRO A 63 25.74 -8.52 17.98
CA PRO A 63 25.28 -8.84 19.31
C PRO A 63 23.95 -9.59 19.29
N PHE A 64 23.75 -10.44 20.30
CA PHE A 64 22.54 -11.20 20.48
C PHE A 64 22.18 -11.39 21.96
N CYS A 65 20.90 -11.65 22.20
CA CYS A 65 20.33 -12.06 23.48
C CYS A 65 19.36 -13.22 23.21
N LEU A 66 19.43 -14.30 23.98
CA LEU A 66 18.65 -15.52 23.81
C LEU A 66 18.14 -16.01 25.16
N VAL A 67 16.86 -16.35 25.22
CA VAL A 67 16.24 -17.04 26.35
C VAL A 67 16.23 -18.53 26.06
N GLU A 68 17.02 -19.26 26.83
CA GLU A 68 16.99 -20.72 26.89
C GLU A 68 16.13 -21.20 28.07
N PRO A 69 15.69 -22.48 28.10
CA PRO A 69 14.83 -23.00 29.15
C PRO A 69 15.34 -22.82 30.59
N GLN A 70 16.66 -22.63 30.78
CA GLN A 70 17.29 -22.54 32.09
C GLN A 70 18.19 -21.31 32.28
N ALA A 71 18.43 -20.52 31.23
CA ALA A 71 19.36 -19.41 31.29
C ALA A 71 19.05 -18.35 30.24
N LEU A 72 19.42 -17.11 30.55
CA LEU A 72 19.57 -16.07 29.55
C LEU A 72 21.01 -16.09 29.05
N GLN A 73 21.19 -16.21 27.75
CA GLN A 73 22.48 -16.07 27.09
C GLN A 73 22.54 -14.73 26.37
N ALA A 74 23.67 -14.05 26.45
CA ALA A 74 23.91 -12.83 25.69
C ALA A 74 25.36 -12.80 25.23
N GLY A 75 25.60 -12.30 24.02
CA GLY A 75 26.91 -12.35 23.40
C GLY A 75 27.05 -11.38 22.24
N CYS A 76 28.25 -11.33 21.66
CA CYS A 76 28.57 -10.55 20.48
C CYS A 76 29.78 -11.16 19.76
N THR A 77 29.83 -11.01 18.44
CA THR A 77 30.95 -11.44 17.59
C THR A 77 32.20 -10.56 17.70
N CYS A 78 32.22 -9.55 18.56
CA CYS A 78 33.38 -8.66 18.73
C CYS A 78 34.57 -9.26 19.51
N GLU A 79 34.50 -10.54 19.89
CA GLU A 79 35.51 -11.30 20.66
C GLU A 79 35.89 -10.74 22.06
N HIS A 80 35.46 -9.53 22.42
CA HIS A 80 35.64 -8.95 23.75
C HIS A 80 34.87 -9.69 24.86
N SER A 81 35.37 -9.57 26.09
CA SER A 81 34.69 -10.05 27.30
C SER A 81 33.30 -9.44 27.43
N GLN A 82 32.28 -10.28 27.61
CA GLN A 82 30.89 -9.84 27.81
C GLN A 82 30.68 -9.32 29.24
N PRO A 83 29.87 -8.26 29.44
CA PRO A 83 29.10 -7.53 28.42
C PRO A 83 29.96 -6.53 27.61
N CYS A 84 29.73 -6.40 26.31
CA CYS A 84 30.39 -5.40 25.45
C CYS A 84 29.47 -4.23 25.07
N ALA A 85 30.04 -3.15 24.52
CA ALA A 85 29.29 -1.96 24.09
C ALA A 85 28.28 -2.28 22.96
N HIS A 86 28.58 -3.24 22.08
CA HIS A 86 27.66 -3.67 21.02
C HIS A 86 26.42 -4.37 21.58
N LEU A 87 26.61 -5.21 22.61
CA LEU A 87 25.49 -5.84 23.31
C LEU A 87 24.64 -4.77 24.01
N ALA A 88 25.27 -3.80 24.69
CA ALA A 88 24.55 -2.69 25.29
C ALA A 88 23.77 -1.87 24.24
N ALA A 89 24.35 -1.64 23.05
CA ALA A 89 23.69 -0.94 21.96
C ALA A 89 22.45 -1.69 21.43
N LEU A 90 22.52 -3.01 21.28
CA LEU A 90 21.37 -3.85 20.92
C LEU A 90 20.22 -3.71 21.92
N LEU A 91 20.52 -3.90 23.21
CA LEU A 91 19.53 -3.83 24.28
C LEU A 91 18.94 -2.41 24.38
N TRP A 92 19.79 -1.38 24.23
CA TRP A 92 19.37 0.02 24.25
C TRP A 92 18.44 0.32 23.06
N GLN A 93 18.83 -0.06 21.84
CA GLN A 93 18.02 0.11 20.64
C GLN A 93 16.65 -0.54 20.81
N TYR A 94 16.55 -1.71 21.43
CA TYR A 94 15.25 -2.35 21.64
C TYR A 94 14.39 -1.62 22.67
N VAL A 95 15.00 -1.10 23.74
CA VAL A 95 14.26 -0.34 24.75
C VAL A 95 13.79 1.01 24.21
N THR A 96 14.57 1.68 23.35
CA THR A 96 14.21 3.01 22.83
C THR A 96 13.46 2.96 21.50
N HIS A 97 13.78 1.99 20.65
CA HIS A 97 13.30 1.85 19.28
C HIS A 97 12.86 0.39 18.98
N SER A 98 12.05 -0.20 19.86
CA SER A 98 11.52 -1.57 19.66
C SER A 98 10.84 -1.78 18.32
N GLU A 99 10.26 -0.72 17.75
CA GLU A 99 9.63 -0.69 16.44
C GLU A 99 10.61 -0.90 15.27
N ALA A 100 11.91 -0.70 15.48
CA ALA A 100 12.93 -0.97 14.47
C ALA A 100 13.23 -2.48 14.35
N PHE A 101 12.83 -3.28 15.33
CA PHE A 101 13.05 -4.72 15.33
C PHE A 101 11.94 -5.44 14.58
N MET A 102 12.34 -6.34 13.70
CA MET A 102 11.42 -7.13 12.88
C MET A 102 11.37 -8.58 13.36
N PRO A 103 10.24 -9.28 13.21
CA PRO A 103 10.26 -10.73 13.32
C PRO A 103 11.24 -11.29 12.27
N PRO A 104 11.96 -12.38 12.57
CA PRO A 104 13.04 -12.88 11.72
C PRO A 104 12.58 -13.18 10.29
N PRO A 105 13.37 -12.76 9.29
CA PRO A 105 13.66 -13.56 8.13
C PRO A 105 15.11 -14.03 8.23
N LEU A 106 15.31 -15.24 8.74
CA LEU A 106 16.63 -15.86 8.81
C LEU A 106 16.76 -16.84 7.65
N ASP A 107 17.83 -16.72 6.87
CA ASP A 107 18.21 -17.75 5.90
C ASP A 107 19.04 -18.83 6.62
N LEU A 108 18.92 -20.07 6.15
CA LEU A 108 19.73 -21.20 6.61
C LEU A 108 20.82 -21.45 5.55
N LEU A 109 22.09 -21.29 5.92
CA LEU A 109 23.22 -21.71 5.10
C LEU A 109 23.89 -22.95 5.70
N GLN A 110 24.29 -23.88 4.84
CA GLN A 110 25.24 -24.94 5.15
C GLN A 110 26.63 -24.38 4.81
N ASP A 111 27.45 -24.01 5.80
CA ASP A 111 28.95 -24.03 5.74
C ASP A 111 29.66 -23.24 6.86
N ASP A 112 30.96 -23.51 6.95
CA ASP A 112 31.88 -23.62 8.10
C ASP A 112 32.16 -22.40 9.00
N ASP A 113 31.64 -21.20 8.72
CA ASP A 113 31.93 -19.99 9.53
C ASP A 113 30.67 -19.38 10.18
N PRO A 114 30.38 -19.68 11.45
CA PRO A 114 29.19 -19.20 12.14
C PRO A 114 29.24 -17.68 12.41
N ILE A 115 28.35 -16.91 11.78
CA ILE A 115 28.09 -15.51 12.17
C ILE A 115 27.24 -15.44 13.47
N ILE A 116 26.50 -16.50 13.79
CA ILE A 116 25.71 -16.62 15.03
C ILE A 116 26.11 -17.92 15.75
N PRO A 117 26.63 -17.87 16.99
CA PRO A 117 26.98 -19.08 17.72
C PRO A 117 25.74 -19.94 17.97
N ARG A 118 25.86 -21.22 17.57
CA ARG A 118 25.00 -22.38 17.85
C ARG A 118 23.68 -22.06 18.58
N TRP A 119 22.61 -21.89 17.80
CA TRP A 119 21.27 -22.18 18.30
C TRP A 119 21.30 -23.60 18.87
N ALA A 120 20.87 -23.77 20.13
CA ALA A 120 20.94 -25.02 20.85
C ALA A 120 20.17 -26.16 20.15
N ALA A 121 20.86 -26.91 19.29
CA ALA A 121 20.60 -28.31 18.99
C ALA A 121 21.91 -28.90 18.48
N GLY A 122 22.40 -29.96 19.15
CA GLY A 122 23.63 -30.63 18.74
C GLY A 122 23.61 -31.07 17.26
N GLN A 123 24.80 -31.11 16.67
CA GLN A 123 25.13 -31.95 15.50
C GLN A 123 24.56 -31.59 14.12
N PHE A 124 24.23 -30.32 13.82
CA PHE A 124 23.85 -29.93 12.45
C PHE A 124 24.78 -28.84 11.86
N PRO A 125 25.22 -28.95 10.58
CA PRO A 125 26.16 -28.03 9.92
C PRO A 125 25.51 -26.73 9.39
N TRP A 126 24.35 -26.33 9.94
CA TRP A 126 23.55 -25.22 9.42
C TRP A 126 23.62 -24.02 10.35
N HIS A 127 23.82 -22.83 9.78
CA HIS A 127 23.93 -21.56 10.48
C HIS A 127 22.84 -20.58 10.05
N LEU A 128 22.37 -19.76 11.01
CA LEU A 128 21.43 -18.68 10.75
C LEU A 128 22.21 -17.45 10.28
N ILE A 129 21.84 -16.91 9.13
CA ILE A 129 22.39 -15.65 8.61
C ILE A 129 21.28 -14.64 8.35
N PHE A 130 21.66 -13.36 8.35
CA PHE A 130 20.77 -12.30 7.90
C PHE A 130 20.48 -12.48 6.42
N SER A 131 19.22 -12.69 6.07
CA SER A 131 18.81 -12.61 4.67
C SER A 131 18.99 -11.20 4.15
N GLN A 132 19.46 -11.05 2.91
CA GLN A 132 19.52 -9.75 2.23
C GLN A 132 18.12 -9.16 2.01
N LYS A 133 17.10 -10.02 1.86
CA LYS A 133 15.70 -9.63 1.68
C LYS A 133 14.81 -10.49 2.57
N PRO A 134 13.94 -9.89 3.39
CA PRO A 134 12.99 -10.65 4.18
C PRO A 134 12.23 -11.71 3.39
N LEU A 135 11.92 -12.84 4.03
CA LEU A 135 11.24 -13.98 3.40
C LEU A 135 9.95 -13.56 2.67
N TRP A 136 9.16 -12.67 3.28
CA TRP A 136 7.93 -12.16 2.68
C TRP A 136 8.16 -11.27 1.45
N GLN A 137 9.37 -10.72 1.25
CA GLN A 137 9.75 -9.97 0.04
C GLN A 137 10.28 -10.86 -1.09
N GLN A 138 10.52 -12.15 -0.81
CA GLN A 138 10.99 -13.11 -1.81
C GLN A 138 9.82 -13.85 -2.47
N PRO A 139 9.96 -14.32 -3.72
CA PRO A 139 8.97 -15.18 -4.34
C PRO A 139 8.74 -16.45 -3.51
N TRP A 140 7.48 -16.84 -3.33
CA TRP A 140 7.08 -18.03 -2.58
C TRP A 140 7.77 -19.28 -3.14
N ASP A 141 7.90 -19.36 -4.47
CA ASP A 141 8.51 -20.49 -5.17
C ASP A 141 10.02 -20.57 -5.00
N ASP A 142 10.70 -19.49 -4.60
CA ASP A 142 12.13 -19.50 -4.26
C ASP A 142 12.37 -19.98 -2.83
N VAL A 143 11.33 -19.97 -1.99
CA VAL A 143 11.37 -20.52 -0.64
C VAL A 143 11.23 -22.05 -0.65
N LYS A 144 11.89 -22.75 -1.59
CA LYS A 144 11.91 -24.23 -1.65
C LYS A 144 12.54 -24.87 -0.40
N SER A 145 13.19 -24.09 0.44
CA SER A 145 13.61 -24.45 1.80
C SER A 145 12.44 -24.57 2.82
N LEU A 146 11.21 -24.13 2.49
CA LEU A 146 10.01 -24.30 3.35
C LEU A 146 9.58 -25.77 3.52
N ALA A 147 9.99 -26.68 2.65
CA ALA A 147 9.75 -28.12 2.85
C ALA A 147 10.42 -28.64 4.14
N TYR A 148 11.49 -27.98 4.59
CA TYR A 148 12.14 -28.22 5.89
C TYR A 148 11.43 -27.49 7.04
N TRP A 149 10.82 -26.33 6.76
CA TRP A 149 10.11 -25.52 7.77
C TRP A 149 8.71 -26.07 8.12
N ASN A 150 8.06 -26.76 7.18
CA ASN A 150 6.73 -27.36 7.40
C ASN A 150 6.72 -28.52 8.41
N GLN A 151 7.89 -28.95 8.92
CA GLN A 151 7.99 -30.09 9.84
C GLN A 151 7.80 -29.73 11.33
N SER A 152 7.68 -28.44 11.70
CA SER A 152 7.36 -28.05 13.09
C SER A 152 6.13 -27.14 13.17
N THR A 153 5.17 -27.54 14.00
CA THR A 153 3.96 -26.76 14.35
C THR A 153 4.27 -25.38 14.94
N ASP A 154 5.48 -25.19 15.47
CA ASP A 154 5.96 -23.91 16.00
C ASP A 154 6.33 -22.89 14.91
N GLN A 155 6.66 -23.33 13.69
CA GLN A 155 6.99 -22.41 12.59
C GLN A 155 5.75 -21.92 11.84
N LEU A 156 4.63 -22.66 11.86
CA LEU A 156 3.36 -22.09 11.43
C LEU A 156 2.90 -20.95 12.35
N ARG A 157 3.36 -20.92 13.62
CA ARG A 157 3.16 -19.78 14.52
C ARG A 157 4.01 -18.57 14.11
N SER A 158 5.13 -18.72 13.40
CA SER A 158 5.93 -17.58 12.91
C SER A 158 5.20 -16.80 11.81
N ILE A 159 4.46 -17.50 10.93
CA ILE A 159 3.54 -16.85 9.97
C ILE A 159 2.41 -16.12 10.71
N ARG A 160 1.88 -16.69 11.81
CA ARG A 160 0.91 -15.99 12.68
C ARG A 160 1.54 -14.76 13.35
N ARG A 161 2.84 -14.78 13.65
CA ARG A 161 3.59 -13.63 14.16
C ARG A 161 3.92 -12.57 13.11
N TRP A 162 4.02 -12.90 11.82
CA TRP A 162 4.07 -11.87 10.76
C TRP A 162 2.77 -11.09 10.65
N VAL A 163 1.70 -11.80 10.98
CA VAL A 163 0.35 -11.28 11.04
C VAL A 163 0.14 -10.45 12.34
N ASP A 164 0.87 -10.75 13.42
CA ASP A 164 0.90 -9.97 14.67
C ASP A 164 1.96 -8.84 14.69
N ALA A 165 2.94 -8.85 13.77
CA ALA A 165 3.83 -7.71 13.52
C ALA A 165 3.00 -6.52 13.04
N PRO A 166 3.51 -5.27 13.08
CA PRO A 166 2.76 -4.15 12.53
C PRO A 166 2.52 -4.42 11.03
N LEU A 167 1.32 -4.90 10.69
CA LEU A 167 0.90 -5.25 9.33
C LEU A 167 1.23 -4.13 8.34
N ALA A 168 1.22 -2.89 8.84
CA ALA A 168 1.65 -1.66 8.21
C ALA A 168 2.99 -1.72 7.49
N ARG A 169 3.94 -2.52 7.99
CA ARG A 169 5.29 -2.60 7.43
C ARG A 169 5.49 -3.82 6.54
N VAL A 170 4.82 -4.93 6.88
CA VAL A 170 4.98 -6.20 6.16
C VAL A 170 4.13 -6.22 4.89
N LEU A 171 2.85 -5.82 4.96
CA LEU A 171 1.92 -5.90 3.84
C LEU A 171 2.35 -5.07 2.62
N PRO A 172 2.83 -3.81 2.77
CA PRO A 172 3.35 -3.05 1.63
C PRO A 172 4.52 -3.71 0.91
N GLN A 173 5.31 -4.53 1.61
CA GLN A 173 6.54 -5.13 1.09
C GLN A 173 6.33 -6.60 0.67
N LEU A 174 5.14 -7.15 0.89
CA LEU A 174 4.84 -8.56 0.63
C LEU A 174 4.95 -8.85 -0.88
N HIS A 175 5.77 -9.83 -1.25
CA HIS A 175 5.92 -10.22 -2.63
C HIS A 175 4.60 -10.83 -3.17
N PRO A 176 4.14 -10.45 -4.37
CA PRO A 176 2.80 -10.84 -4.87
C PRO A 176 2.51 -12.34 -4.89
N SER A 177 3.53 -13.18 -5.09
CA SER A 177 3.39 -14.65 -5.06
C SER A 177 2.85 -15.18 -3.73
N TRP A 178 3.14 -14.52 -2.60
CA TRP A 178 2.60 -14.92 -1.30
C TRP A 178 1.09 -14.80 -1.30
N VAL A 179 0.56 -13.69 -1.85
CA VAL A 179 -0.89 -13.46 -1.89
C VAL A 179 -1.61 -14.42 -2.83
N GLN A 180 -0.92 -14.87 -3.87
CA GLN A 180 -1.45 -15.85 -4.82
C GLN A 180 -1.44 -17.27 -4.26
N HIS A 181 -0.64 -17.55 -3.23
CA HIS A 181 -0.51 -18.89 -2.66
C HIS A 181 -1.76 -19.30 -1.83
N PRO A 182 -2.33 -20.51 -2.04
CA PRO A 182 -3.56 -20.94 -1.38
C PRO A 182 -3.51 -20.94 0.15
N VAL A 183 -2.37 -21.34 0.73
CA VAL A 183 -2.17 -21.37 2.20
C VAL A 183 -2.25 -19.97 2.79
N TRP A 184 -1.65 -18.99 2.11
CA TRP A 184 -1.71 -17.61 2.56
C TRP A 184 -3.14 -17.06 2.45
N ARG A 185 -3.83 -17.27 1.32
CA ARG A 185 -5.22 -16.82 1.14
C ARG A 185 -6.14 -17.34 2.25
N SER A 186 -6.05 -18.64 2.56
CA SER A 186 -6.84 -19.25 3.63
C SER A 186 -6.53 -18.63 5.00
N ARG A 187 -5.24 -18.43 5.32
CA ARG A 187 -4.80 -17.83 6.59
C ARG A 187 -5.15 -16.36 6.71
N TRP A 188 -5.03 -15.60 5.62
CA TRP A 188 -5.41 -14.19 5.57
C TRP A 188 -6.91 -14.02 5.81
N GLY A 189 -7.73 -14.84 5.15
CA GLY A 189 -9.18 -14.86 5.40
C GLY A 189 -9.51 -15.19 6.85
N GLN A 190 -8.89 -16.23 7.42
CA GLN A 190 -9.06 -16.58 8.83
C GLN A 190 -8.59 -15.47 9.77
N PHE A 191 -7.46 -14.82 9.48
CA PHE A 191 -6.95 -13.72 10.28
C PHE A 191 -7.89 -12.52 10.30
N ILE A 192 -8.43 -12.12 9.15
CA ILE A 192 -9.42 -11.04 9.05
C ILE A 192 -10.62 -11.35 9.93
N ILE A 193 -11.13 -12.59 9.89
CA ILE A 193 -12.26 -13.01 10.73
C ILE A 193 -11.90 -12.95 12.21
N GLU A 194 -10.75 -13.51 12.61
CA GLU A 194 -10.29 -13.54 14.01
C GLU A 194 -10.04 -12.13 14.57
N HIS A 195 -9.61 -11.17 13.75
CA HIS A 195 -9.16 -9.86 14.18
C HIS A 195 -10.02 -8.70 13.65
N TRP A 196 -11.21 -8.99 13.12
CA TRP A 196 -12.10 -8.02 12.47
C TRP A 196 -12.25 -6.71 13.25
N HIS A 197 -12.56 -6.80 14.54
CA HIS A 197 -12.76 -5.64 15.41
C HIS A 197 -11.51 -4.77 15.56
N LYS A 198 -10.30 -5.35 15.56
CA LYS A 198 -9.05 -4.59 15.65
C LYS A 198 -8.68 -3.96 14.30
N LEU A 199 -8.89 -4.69 13.20
CA LEU A 199 -8.53 -4.24 11.86
C LEU A 199 -9.40 -3.06 11.40
N THR A 200 -10.70 -3.09 11.75
CA THR A 200 -11.66 -2.03 11.39
C THR A 200 -11.56 -0.77 12.26
N GLN A 201 -10.86 -0.84 13.41
CA GLN A 201 -10.53 0.33 14.23
C GLN A 201 -9.39 1.18 13.63
N ALA A 202 -8.58 0.61 12.73
CA ALA A 202 -7.55 1.38 12.03
C ALA A 202 -8.20 2.42 11.11
N PRO A 203 -7.59 3.60 10.94
CA PRO A 203 -8.15 4.64 10.08
C PRO A 203 -8.14 4.19 8.61
N PHE A 204 -9.08 4.69 7.80
CA PHE A 204 -9.14 4.38 6.36
C PHE A 204 -7.80 4.63 5.64
N THR A 205 -7.14 5.73 5.95
CA THR A 205 -5.85 6.12 5.34
C THR A 205 -4.75 5.07 5.53
N TYR A 206 -4.81 4.31 6.63
CA TYR A 206 -3.86 3.24 6.90
C TYR A 206 -3.96 2.13 5.85
N TRP A 207 -5.17 1.60 5.63
CA TRP A 207 -5.40 0.54 4.65
C TRP A 207 -5.27 1.04 3.22
N TRP A 208 -5.70 2.29 2.96
CA TRP A 208 -5.51 2.95 1.68
C TRP A 208 -4.02 3.05 1.30
N THR A 209 -3.16 3.42 2.25
CA THR A 209 -1.70 3.48 2.03
C THR A 209 -1.14 2.11 1.64
N ILE A 210 -1.56 1.05 2.34
CA ILE A 210 -1.14 -0.32 2.01
C ILE A 210 -1.62 -0.72 0.61
N ALA A 211 -2.85 -0.37 0.23
CA ALA A 211 -3.40 -0.65 -1.10
C ALA A 211 -2.60 0.05 -2.21
N LEU A 212 -2.18 1.30 -1.97
CA LEU A 212 -1.36 2.08 -2.91
C LEU A 212 0.05 1.50 -3.08
N GLN A 213 0.65 1.01 -1.99
CA GLN A 213 2.01 0.44 -1.99
C GLN A 213 2.03 -0.99 -2.54
N ASN A 214 1.00 -1.79 -2.25
CA ASN A 214 0.93 -3.18 -2.67
C ASN A 214 -0.51 -3.59 -3.04
N PRO A 215 -0.90 -3.43 -4.31
CA PRO A 215 -2.24 -3.81 -4.79
C PRO A 215 -2.52 -5.31 -4.74
N ALA A 216 -1.50 -6.14 -4.55
CA ALA A 216 -1.71 -7.58 -4.47
C ALA A 216 -2.39 -7.98 -3.15
N VAL A 217 -2.30 -7.16 -2.09
CA VAL A 217 -2.86 -7.49 -0.77
C VAL A 217 -4.40 -7.51 -0.82
N PRO A 218 -5.09 -8.57 -0.33
CA PRO A 218 -6.54 -8.68 -0.46
C PRO A 218 -7.24 -7.87 0.63
N LEU A 219 -7.40 -6.57 0.39
CA LEU A 219 -8.02 -5.63 1.33
C LEU A 219 -9.53 -5.47 1.14
N ASP A 220 -10.10 -6.06 0.08
CA ASP A 220 -11.53 -6.01 -0.23
C ASP A 220 -12.46 -6.29 0.95
N PRO A 221 -12.17 -7.27 1.84
CA PRO A 221 -13.03 -7.54 2.98
C PRO A 221 -13.10 -6.39 4.00
N LEU A 222 -12.12 -5.48 4.03
CA LEU A 222 -12.05 -4.38 5.00
C LEU A 222 -12.85 -3.15 4.54
N TRP A 223 -13.00 -2.92 3.23
CA TRP A 223 -13.66 -1.73 2.70
C TRP A 223 -15.12 -1.55 3.14
N PRO A 224 -15.95 -2.60 3.27
CA PRO A 224 -17.32 -2.45 3.77
C PRO A 224 -17.42 -1.81 5.16
N ALA A 225 -16.41 -1.98 6.02
CA ALA A 225 -16.41 -1.37 7.36
C ALA A 225 -16.33 0.16 7.32
N TYR A 226 -15.80 0.72 6.24
CA TYR A 226 -15.69 2.16 6.04
C TYR A 226 -16.89 2.71 5.26
N SER A 227 -17.70 1.85 4.62
CA SER A 227 -18.89 2.20 3.79
C SER A 227 -19.84 3.26 4.39
N PRO A 228 -20.03 3.37 5.72
CA PRO A 228 -20.89 4.39 6.31
C PRO A 228 -20.35 5.84 6.24
N LEU A 229 -19.06 6.03 5.98
CA LEU A 229 -18.47 7.37 5.85
C LEU A 229 -18.89 8.00 4.50
N PRO A 230 -19.22 9.30 4.45
CA PRO A 230 -19.57 9.99 3.20
C PRO A 230 -18.46 9.83 2.14
N GLN A 231 -18.85 9.60 0.88
CA GLN A 231 -17.90 9.38 -0.22
C GLN A 231 -16.87 10.51 -0.36
N GLU A 232 -17.28 11.75 -0.06
CA GLU A 232 -16.43 12.94 -0.02
C GLU A 232 -15.32 12.82 1.03
N ALA A 233 -15.62 12.30 2.22
CA ALA A 233 -14.66 12.15 3.30
C ALA A 233 -13.55 11.14 2.96
N TRP A 234 -13.89 10.05 2.25
CA TRP A 234 -12.91 9.07 1.77
C TRP A 234 -12.01 9.67 0.71
N LEU A 235 -12.62 10.39 -0.22
CA LEU A 235 -11.94 11.07 -1.30
C LEU A 235 -10.89 12.03 -0.75
N HIS A 236 -11.30 12.90 0.18
CA HIS A 236 -10.37 13.81 0.87
C HIS A 236 -9.24 13.06 1.57
N ALA A 237 -9.56 12.01 2.33
CA ALA A 237 -8.56 11.21 3.02
C ALA A 237 -7.56 10.56 2.04
N ALA A 238 -8.05 10.03 0.92
CA ALA A 238 -7.24 9.40 -0.11
C ALA A 238 -6.32 10.40 -0.83
N LEU A 239 -6.85 11.57 -1.21
CA LEU A 239 -6.11 12.63 -1.87
C LEU A 239 -5.06 13.26 -0.95
N ASN A 240 -5.40 13.50 0.32
CA ASN A 240 -4.45 13.99 1.32
C ASN A 240 -3.30 13.01 1.54
N THR A 241 -3.59 11.71 1.55
CA THR A 241 -2.57 10.65 1.67
C THR A 241 -1.59 10.69 0.48
N LEU A 242 -2.08 10.96 -0.73
CA LEU A 242 -1.26 11.07 -1.93
C LEU A 242 -0.48 12.39 -1.98
N ALA A 243 -1.09 13.50 -1.54
CA ALA A 243 -0.48 14.83 -1.50
C ALA A 243 0.65 14.95 -0.47
N ASP A 244 0.65 14.14 0.60
CA ASP A 244 1.73 14.09 1.59
C ASP A 244 3.08 13.65 0.97
N GLY A 245 3.06 12.98 -0.20
CA GLY A 245 4.26 12.64 -0.98
C GLY A 245 5.21 11.63 -0.32
N ARG A 246 4.90 11.17 0.89
CA ARG A 246 5.67 10.16 1.64
C ARG A 246 5.26 8.72 1.31
N VAL A 247 4.14 8.55 0.61
CA VAL A 247 3.64 7.23 0.21
C VAL A 247 4.25 6.86 -1.13
N GLU A 248 5.07 5.82 -1.14
CA GLU A 248 5.50 5.19 -2.38
C GLU A 248 4.28 4.54 -3.06
N VAL A 249 3.93 5.00 -4.27
CA VAL A 249 2.74 4.51 -4.97
C VAL A 249 3.15 3.50 -6.02
N TYR A 250 2.52 2.34 -6.01
CA TYR A 250 2.77 1.29 -7.00
C TYR A 250 2.51 1.84 -8.42
N PRO A 251 3.34 1.49 -9.44
CA PRO A 251 3.31 2.15 -10.74
C PRO A 251 1.94 2.21 -11.43
N GLN A 252 1.08 1.21 -11.21
CA GLN A 252 -0.28 1.17 -11.75
C GLN A 252 -1.20 2.29 -11.22
N PHE A 253 -0.90 2.80 -10.03
CA PHE A 253 -1.60 3.91 -9.40
C PHE A 253 -0.87 5.24 -9.59
N SER A 254 0.19 5.30 -10.41
CA SER A 254 0.93 6.54 -10.68
C SER A 254 0.05 7.68 -11.21
N ILE A 255 -1.11 7.37 -11.79
CA ILE A 255 -2.10 8.37 -12.22
C ILE A 255 -2.77 9.06 -11.03
N LEU A 256 -2.88 8.40 -9.88
CA LEU A 256 -3.45 8.97 -8.65
C LEU A 256 -2.53 10.04 -8.04
N ILE A 257 -1.21 9.93 -8.21
CA ILE A 257 -0.28 10.99 -7.78
C ILE A 257 -0.53 12.27 -8.56
N ASP A 258 -0.63 12.17 -9.90
CA ASP A 258 -0.94 13.32 -10.76
C ASP A 258 -2.33 13.89 -10.44
N LEU A 259 -3.30 13.05 -10.08
CA LEU A 259 -4.63 13.48 -9.62
C LEU A 259 -4.55 14.31 -8.34
N ALA A 260 -3.74 13.89 -7.37
CA ALA A 260 -3.55 14.60 -6.10
C ALA A 260 -2.78 15.92 -6.27
N ALA A 261 -1.93 16.01 -7.30
CA ALA A 261 -1.20 17.23 -7.63
C ALA A 261 -2.00 18.22 -8.50
N GLU A 262 -3.21 17.85 -8.93
CA GLU A 262 -4.00 18.64 -9.87
C GLU A 262 -4.58 19.91 -9.22
N PRO A 263 -4.27 21.12 -9.74
CA PRO A 263 -4.94 22.33 -9.32
C PRO A 263 -6.43 22.24 -9.71
N GLY A 264 -7.33 22.18 -8.72
CA GLY A 264 -8.76 22.01 -8.96
C GLY A 264 -9.42 20.83 -8.26
N LEU A 265 -8.79 20.22 -7.25
CA LEU A 265 -9.47 19.24 -6.38
C LEU A 265 -10.71 19.80 -5.67
N GLN A 266 -10.75 21.12 -5.40
CA GLN A 266 -11.97 21.82 -4.98
C GLN A 266 -13.09 21.79 -6.03
N TRP A 267 -12.76 21.76 -7.34
CA TRP A 267 -13.72 21.57 -8.42
C TRP A 267 -14.28 20.14 -8.46
N LEU A 268 -13.49 19.15 -8.01
CA LEU A 268 -13.93 17.76 -7.79
C LEU A 268 -15.00 17.71 -6.70
N GLU A 269 -14.76 18.40 -5.57
CA GLU A 269 -15.72 18.54 -4.46
C GLU A 269 -17.02 19.20 -4.94
N THR A 270 -16.93 20.27 -5.74
CA THR A 270 -18.11 20.91 -6.31
C THR A 270 -18.80 20.05 -7.36
N THR A 271 -18.07 19.29 -8.18
CA THR A 271 -18.65 18.44 -9.25
C THR A 271 -19.31 17.20 -8.67
N ILE A 272 -18.75 16.58 -7.63
CA ILE A 272 -19.38 15.48 -6.87
C ILE A 272 -20.68 15.96 -6.24
N ALA A 273 -20.63 17.10 -5.56
CA ALA A 273 -21.79 17.66 -4.87
C ALA A 273 -22.88 18.16 -5.83
N LEU A 274 -22.52 18.70 -7.01
CA LEU A 274 -23.46 19.31 -7.96
C LEU A 274 -23.93 18.36 -9.07
N LYS A 275 -23.17 17.29 -9.37
CA LYS A 275 -23.42 16.41 -10.53
C LYS A 275 -23.05 14.96 -10.22
N PRO A 276 -23.79 14.28 -9.32
CA PRO A 276 -23.48 12.93 -8.85
C PRO A 276 -23.43 11.87 -9.96
N GLU A 277 -24.00 12.17 -11.13
CA GLU A 277 -24.07 11.26 -12.28
C GLU A 277 -22.81 11.28 -13.16
N ILE A 278 -21.91 12.23 -12.97
CA ILE A 278 -20.60 12.25 -13.63
C ILE A 278 -19.60 11.64 -12.65
N ASP A 279 -18.97 10.52 -13.00
CA ASP A 279 -17.84 9.99 -12.24
C ASP A 279 -16.62 10.92 -12.45
N PRO A 280 -16.30 11.78 -11.48
CA PRO A 280 -15.33 12.85 -11.68
C PRO A 280 -13.90 12.30 -11.66
N TRP A 281 -13.69 11.13 -11.07
CA TRP A 281 -12.44 10.41 -11.16
C TRP A 281 -12.10 10.05 -12.59
N ARG A 282 -13.09 9.65 -13.40
CA ARG A 282 -12.85 9.26 -14.79
C ARG A 282 -12.55 10.44 -15.68
N VAL A 283 -13.24 11.56 -15.49
CA VAL A 283 -12.97 12.81 -16.21
C VAL A 283 -11.56 13.31 -15.92
N LEU A 284 -11.13 13.31 -14.66
CA LEU A 284 -9.78 13.72 -14.29
C LEU A 284 -8.72 12.72 -14.74
N THR A 285 -8.99 11.43 -14.63
CA THR A 285 -8.11 10.37 -15.18
C THR A 285 -7.92 10.60 -16.68
N ALA A 286 -8.98 10.92 -17.42
CA ALA A 286 -8.90 11.26 -18.84
C ALA A 286 -8.05 12.52 -19.09
N LYS A 287 -8.22 13.58 -18.30
CA LYS A 287 -7.39 14.81 -18.39
C LYS A 287 -5.90 14.53 -18.16
N ILE A 288 -5.57 13.66 -17.20
CA ILE A 288 -4.18 13.29 -16.93
C ILE A 288 -3.63 12.40 -18.04
N LEU A 289 -4.41 11.44 -18.54
CA LEU A 289 -4.03 10.65 -19.72
C LEU A 289 -3.74 11.58 -20.92
N MET A 290 -4.50 12.65 -21.12
CA MET A 290 -4.22 13.66 -22.14
C MET A 290 -2.86 14.36 -21.92
N ARG A 291 -2.56 14.80 -20.69
CA ARG A 291 -1.26 15.41 -20.36
C ARG A 291 -0.07 14.46 -20.51
N ARG A 292 -0.29 13.17 -20.27
CA ARG A 292 0.69 12.11 -20.51
C ARG A 292 0.79 11.70 -21.99
N ASN A 293 0.23 12.48 -22.92
CA ASN A 293 0.17 12.20 -24.36
C ASN A 293 -0.52 10.87 -24.72
N LYS A 294 -1.37 10.33 -23.83
CA LYS A 294 -2.16 9.10 -24.05
C LYS A 294 -3.58 9.41 -24.56
N ARG A 295 -3.69 10.23 -25.61
CA ARG A 295 -4.97 10.72 -26.14
C ARG A 295 -5.98 9.62 -26.44
N ALA A 296 -5.56 8.54 -27.10
CA ALA A 296 -6.46 7.44 -27.45
C ALA A 296 -7.11 6.78 -26.21
N GLN A 297 -6.35 6.63 -25.13
CA GLN A 297 -6.85 6.06 -23.88
C GLN A 297 -7.79 7.02 -23.15
N ALA A 298 -7.48 8.33 -23.14
CA ALA A 298 -8.34 9.36 -22.56
C ALA A 298 -9.72 9.41 -23.24
N VAL A 299 -9.72 9.40 -24.59
CA VAL A 299 -10.96 9.41 -25.39
C VAL A 299 -11.75 8.12 -25.18
N ALA A 300 -11.09 6.96 -25.19
CA ALA A 300 -11.75 5.67 -24.96
C ALA A 300 -12.39 5.62 -23.57
N LEU A 301 -11.70 6.15 -22.55
CA LEU A 301 -12.22 6.24 -21.19
C LEU A 301 -13.46 7.13 -21.11
N LEU A 302 -13.45 8.32 -21.70
CA LEU A 302 -14.65 9.18 -21.69
C LEU A 302 -15.84 8.56 -22.43
N ARG A 303 -15.59 7.84 -23.53
CA ARG A 303 -16.65 7.20 -24.32
C ARG A 303 -17.27 5.99 -23.63
N SER A 304 -16.48 5.17 -22.94
CA SER A 304 -16.99 3.98 -22.23
C SER A 304 -17.81 4.34 -20.98
N THR A 305 -17.84 5.63 -20.62
CA THR A 305 -18.43 6.12 -19.37
C THR A 305 -19.35 7.29 -19.66
N TRP A 306 -20.03 7.21 -20.80
CA TRP A 306 -20.99 8.20 -21.25
C TRP A 306 -22.14 8.28 -20.23
N PRO A 307 -22.39 9.44 -19.62
CA PRO A 307 -23.44 9.57 -18.60
C PRO A 307 -24.85 9.59 -19.24
N ASP A 308 -25.87 9.24 -18.45
CA ASP A 308 -27.25 9.20 -18.93
C ASP A 308 -27.94 10.57 -18.89
N SER A 309 -27.58 11.44 -17.95
CA SER A 309 -28.15 12.80 -17.86
C SER A 309 -27.62 13.75 -18.92
N ALA A 310 -28.52 14.60 -19.44
CA ALA A 310 -28.21 15.61 -20.45
C ALA A 310 -27.04 16.55 -20.03
N GLN A 311 -27.01 16.99 -18.76
CA GLN A 311 -25.91 17.82 -18.27
C GLN A 311 -24.57 17.08 -18.22
N GLY A 312 -24.57 15.79 -17.87
CA GLY A 312 -23.37 14.96 -17.91
C GLY A 312 -22.87 14.77 -19.33
N GLN A 313 -23.78 14.48 -20.26
CA GLN A 313 -23.47 14.27 -21.67
C GLN A 313 -22.85 15.52 -22.29
N GLN A 314 -23.39 16.69 -21.95
CA GLN A 314 -22.86 17.98 -22.39
C GLN A 314 -21.41 18.20 -21.92
N GLU A 315 -21.08 17.88 -20.66
CA GLU A 315 -19.72 18.05 -20.14
C GLU A 315 -18.73 17.08 -20.79
N VAL A 316 -19.07 15.79 -20.90
CA VAL A 316 -18.20 14.81 -21.58
C VAL A 316 -18.00 15.20 -23.04
N ARG A 317 -19.06 15.65 -23.72
CA ARG A 317 -19.00 16.11 -25.10
C ARG A 317 -18.09 17.32 -25.27
N ARG A 318 -18.17 18.31 -24.37
CA ARG A 318 -17.28 19.48 -24.39
C ARG A 318 -15.82 19.08 -24.33
N GLN A 319 -15.46 18.16 -23.43
CA GLN A 319 -14.08 17.65 -23.32
C GLN A 319 -13.65 16.92 -24.62
N LEU A 320 -14.51 16.09 -25.20
CA LEU A 320 -14.20 15.40 -26.46
C LEU A 320 -14.01 16.37 -27.63
N LEU A 321 -14.82 17.45 -27.71
CA LEU A 321 -14.67 18.49 -28.72
C LEU A 321 -13.33 19.23 -28.60
N GLU A 322 -12.85 19.47 -27.38
CA GLU A 322 -11.54 20.09 -27.17
C GLU A 322 -10.37 19.19 -27.58
N TRP A 323 -10.53 17.85 -27.54
CA TRP A 323 -9.40 16.91 -27.65
C TRP A 323 -9.32 16.13 -28.96
N LEU A 324 -10.45 15.94 -29.65
CA LEU A 324 -10.51 15.16 -30.87
C LEU A 324 -10.05 15.99 -32.09
N PRO A 325 -9.50 15.35 -33.14
CA PRO A 325 -9.33 16.00 -34.44
C PRO A 325 -10.71 16.30 -35.06
N LEU A 326 -10.78 17.34 -35.89
CA LEU A 326 -12.02 17.88 -36.47
C LEU A 326 -12.94 16.79 -37.07
N GLU A 327 -12.37 15.86 -37.82
CA GLU A 327 -13.09 14.74 -38.46
C GLU A 327 -13.87 13.88 -37.44
N GLN A 328 -13.31 13.69 -36.25
CA GLN A 328 -13.93 12.92 -35.17
C GLN A 328 -14.81 13.77 -34.25
N GLN A 329 -14.71 15.10 -34.34
CA GLN A 329 -15.57 16.03 -33.58
C GLN A 329 -16.97 16.11 -34.17
N ILE A 330 -17.15 15.88 -35.47
CA ILE A 330 -18.42 16.13 -36.19
C ILE A 330 -19.65 15.51 -35.49
N PRO A 331 -19.65 14.23 -35.06
CA PRO A 331 -20.80 13.66 -34.36
C PRO A 331 -21.15 14.40 -33.06
N TYR A 332 -20.14 14.90 -32.36
CA TYR A 332 -20.30 15.66 -31.12
C TYR A 332 -20.74 17.11 -31.41
N LEU A 333 -20.22 17.74 -32.45
CA LEU A 333 -20.67 19.08 -32.85
C LEU A 333 -22.14 19.05 -33.27
N VAL A 334 -22.55 18.03 -34.03
CA VAL A 334 -23.95 17.80 -34.42
C VAL A 334 -24.84 17.67 -33.18
N ALA A 335 -24.47 16.83 -32.22
CA ALA A 335 -25.23 16.66 -30.99
C ALA A 335 -25.32 17.96 -30.16
N ALA A 336 -24.21 18.71 -30.04
CA ALA A 336 -24.20 20.00 -29.35
C ALA A 336 -25.09 21.03 -30.03
N CYS A 337 -25.10 21.08 -31.37
CA CYS A 337 -25.95 21.99 -32.14
C CYS A 337 -27.44 21.64 -32.01
N LEU A 338 -27.79 20.36 -31.93
CA LEU A 338 -29.17 19.92 -31.73
C LEU A 338 -29.68 20.20 -30.31
N GLU A 339 -28.79 20.34 -29.32
CA GLU A 339 -29.15 20.70 -27.95
C GLU A 339 -29.17 22.21 -27.70
N SER A 340 -28.42 22.96 -28.49
CA SER A 340 -28.40 24.43 -28.42
C SER A 340 -29.67 25.03 -29.04
N PRO A 341 -30.31 26.01 -28.37
CA PRO A 341 -31.41 26.77 -28.95
C PRO A 341 -30.97 27.68 -30.10
N ASP A 342 -29.66 27.93 -30.24
CA ASP A 342 -29.10 28.87 -31.19
C ASP A 342 -28.85 28.23 -32.57
N TRP A 343 -29.42 28.83 -33.62
CA TRP A 343 -29.26 28.39 -35.01
C TRP A 343 -27.88 28.68 -35.58
N ASP A 344 -27.15 29.65 -35.07
CA ASP A 344 -25.82 30.04 -35.59
C ASP A 344 -24.81 28.90 -35.40
N CYS A 345 -24.96 28.12 -34.32
CA CYS A 345 -24.18 26.91 -34.08
C CYS A 345 -24.34 25.88 -35.23
N LEU A 346 -25.55 25.79 -35.80
CA LEU A 346 -25.84 24.88 -36.90
C LEU A 346 -25.11 25.32 -38.17
N GLU A 347 -25.21 26.60 -38.55
CA GLU A 347 -24.60 27.11 -39.80
C GLU A 347 -23.08 26.92 -39.83
N ALA A 348 -22.42 26.95 -38.67
CA ALA A 348 -21.00 26.63 -38.55
C ALA A 348 -20.64 25.18 -38.94
N LEU A 349 -21.58 24.24 -38.91
CA LEU A 349 -21.38 22.84 -39.33
C LEU A 349 -21.52 22.62 -40.84
N LYS A 350 -22.15 23.53 -41.57
CA LYS A 350 -22.43 23.40 -43.00
C LYS A 350 -21.19 23.06 -43.85
N PRO A 351 -20.01 23.68 -43.64
CA PRO A 351 -18.81 23.36 -44.44
C PRO A 351 -18.27 21.94 -44.24
N HIS A 352 -18.75 21.23 -43.21
CA HIS A 352 -18.23 19.93 -42.78
C HIS A 352 -19.20 18.77 -43.05
N LEU A 353 -20.39 19.06 -43.60
CA LEU A 353 -21.44 18.09 -43.85
C LEU A 353 -21.76 18.05 -45.35
N ALA A 354 -22.14 16.86 -45.83
CA ALA A 354 -22.76 16.74 -47.15
C ALA A 354 -24.13 17.43 -47.13
N GLU A 355 -24.57 17.94 -48.29
CA GLU A 355 -25.80 18.77 -48.39
C GLU A 355 -27.05 18.03 -47.90
N ASP A 356 -27.15 16.73 -48.17
CA ASP A 356 -28.22 15.86 -47.69
C ASP A 356 -28.21 15.70 -46.15
N ALA A 357 -27.03 15.48 -45.55
CA ALA A 357 -26.87 15.44 -44.11
C ALA A 357 -27.16 16.79 -43.44
N TRP A 358 -26.80 17.89 -44.12
CA TRP A 358 -27.08 19.26 -43.67
C TRP A 358 -28.58 19.56 -43.62
N GLN A 359 -29.31 19.25 -44.69
CA GLN A 359 -30.77 19.45 -44.72
C GLN A 359 -31.48 18.58 -43.66
N SER A 360 -31.04 17.33 -43.49
CA SER A 360 -31.57 16.42 -42.46
C SER A 360 -31.36 16.97 -41.04
N LEU A 361 -30.18 17.54 -40.77
CA LEU A 361 -29.84 18.14 -39.49
C LEU A 361 -30.68 19.40 -39.20
N LYS A 362 -30.89 20.25 -40.22
CA LYS A 362 -31.73 21.44 -40.15
C LYS A 362 -33.19 21.10 -39.81
N GLN A 363 -33.73 20.06 -40.45
CA GLN A 363 -35.06 19.56 -40.17
C GLN A 363 -35.18 19.01 -38.74
N ALA A 364 -34.24 18.16 -38.32
CA ALA A 364 -34.23 17.60 -36.96
C ALA A 364 -34.16 18.69 -35.87
N LYS A 365 -33.42 19.78 -36.12
CA LYS A 365 -33.38 20.94 -35.21
C LYS A 365 -34.70 21.70 -35.17
N ALA A 366 -35.35 21.93 -36.31
CA ALA A 366 -36.64 22.61 -36.39
C ALA A 366 -37.73 21.83 -35.66
N GLU A 367 -37.76 20.51 -35.82
CA GLU A 367 -38.69 19.60 -35.13
C GLU A 367 -38.49 19.60 -33.62
N ARG A 368 -37.24 19.68 -33.16
CA ARG A 368 -36.91 19.70 -31.72
C ARG A 368 -37.22 21.05 -31.04
N LEU A 369 -37.12 22.15 -31.78
CA LEU A 369 -37.39 23.51 -31.29
C LEU A 369 -38.87 23.92 -31.45
N SER A 370 -39.60 23.24 -32.31
CA SER A 370 -41.04 23.44 -32.46
C SER A 370 -41.75 22.78 -31.26
N PRO A 371 -42.52 23.51 -30.44
CA PRO A 371 -43.30 22.89 -29.37
C PRO A 371 -44.28 21.92 -30.02
N ASN A 372 -44.32 20.68 -29.52
CA ASN A 372 -45.38 19.73 -29.86
C ASN A 372 -46.73 20.40 -29.52
N VAL A 373 -47.36 21.00 -30.52
CA VAL A 373 -48.78 21.32 -30.48
C VAL A 373 -49.46 19.96 -30.46
N LYS A 374 -49.87 19.50 -29.27
CA LYS A 374 -50.86 18.42 -29.19
C LYS A 374 -52.02 18.87 -30.09
N PRO A 375 -52.48 18.04 -31.03
CA PRO A 375 -53.70 18.38 -31.76
C PRO A 375 -54.81 18.51 -30.72
N ASN A 376 -55.39 19.71 -30.60
CA ASN A 376 -56.65 19.87 -29.89
C ASN A 376 -57.65 18.91 -30.53
N ASP A 377 -58.21 18.02 -29.71
CA ASP A 377 -59.28 17.12 -30.08
C ASP A 377 -60.47 17.98 -30.56
N PRO A 378 -60.96 17.83 -31.81
CA PRO A 378 -62.04 18.67 -32.35
C PRO A 378 -63.42 18.25 -31.83
N ARG A 379 -63.53 17.95 -30.53
CA ARG A 379 -64.79 17.74 -29.81
C ARG A 379 -65.02 18.87 -28.79
N GLU A 380 -65.05 20.10 -29.28
CA GLU A 380 -65.77 21.24 -28.68
C GLU A 380 -66.48 22.03 -29.78
#